data_AF-A0A2P5VJI9-F1
#
_entry.id   AF-A0A2P5VJI9-F1
#
_cell.length_a   1.000
_cell.length_b   1.000
_cell.length_c   1.000
_cell.angle_alpha   90.00
_cell.angle_beta   90.00
_cell.angle_gamma   90.00
#
_symmetry.space_group_name_H-M   'P 1'
#
loop_
_entity.id
_entity.type
_entity.pdbx_description
1 polymer ?
#
loop_
_entity_poly.entity_id
_entity_poly.type
_entity_poly.pdbx_seq_one_letter_code
_entity_poly.pdbx_strand_id
1 'polypeptide(L)' 'MAAAKLVVIGAGLIGREHCDLIRQHGGADLVGLADISEPAREYAHSNGYTFFSDYEEML' A
#
# COMPACT_ATOMS: atom_id res chain seq x y z
N MET A 1 -11.40 -8.10 17.57
CA MET A 1 -11.87 -7.65 16.25
C MET A 1 -10.81 -8.02 15.22
N ALA A 2 -11.19 -8.40 14.01
CA ALA A 2 -10.22 -8.67 12.93
C ALA A 2 -9.61 -7.36 12.41
N ALA A 3 -8.35 -7.38 12.01
CA ALA A 3 -7.66 -6.21 11.46
C ALA A 3 -8.29 -5.77 10.13
N ALA A 4 -8.39 -4.47 9.91
CA ALA A 4 -8.86 -3.91 8.66
C ALA A 4 -7.78 -4.09 7.58
N LYS A 5 -8.13 -4.69 6.44
CA LYS A 5 -7.22 -4.79 5.29
C LYS A 5 -7.27 -3.49 4.50
N LEU A 6 -6.13 -2.84 4.36
CA LEU A 6 -5.99 -1.55 3.70
C LEU A 6 -5.06 -1.64 2.50
N VAL A 7 -5.42 -0.92 1.45
CA VAL A 7 -4.53 -0.60 0.33
C VAL A 7 -4.29 0.91 0.34
N VAL A 8 -3.06 1.33 0.03
CA VAL A 8 -2.76 2.75 -0.19
C VAL A 8 -2.77 3.03 -1.70
N ILE A 9 -3.64 3.94 -2.13
CA ILE A 9 -3.65 4.47 -3.49
C ILE A 9 -2.81 5.75 -3.50
N GLY A 10 -1.72 5.76 -4.28
CA GLY A 10 -0.71 6.81 -4.28
C GLY A 10 0.38 6.58 -3.24
N ALA A 11 1.50 5.98 -3.62
CA ALA A 11 2.68 5.68 -2.79
C ALA A 11 3.85 6.64 -3.04
N GLY A 12 3.53 7.94 -3.16
CA GLY A 12 4.49 9.05 -3.09
C GLY A 12 4.97 9.30 -1.65
N LEU A 13 5.45 10.52 -1.35
CA LEU A 13 5.97 10.85 -0.02
C LEU A 13 4.95 10.56 1.10
N ILE A 14 3.78 11.18 1.03
CA ILE A 14 2.74 11.02 2.08
C ILE A 14 2.13 9.61 2.08
N GLY A 15 2.00 8.99 0.91
CA GLY A 15 1.54 7.60 0.81
C GLY A 15 2.43 6.62 1.56
N ARG A 16 3.76 6.81 1.50
CA ARG A 16 4.72 5.97 2.22
C ARG A 16 4.66 6.20 3.74
N GLU A 17 4.47 7.44 4.18
CA GLU A 17 4.21 7.72 5.61
C GLU A 17 2.94 6.99 6.09
N HIS A 18 1.88 6.96 5.27
CA HIS A 18 0.69 6.17 5.59
C HIS A 18 0.97 4.66 5.64
N CYS A 19 1.81 4.15 4.74
CA CYS A 19 2.22 2.74 4.79
C CYS A 19 2.89 2.42 6.13
N ASP A 20 3.80 3.28 6.59
CA ASP A 20 4.50 3.10 7.85
C ASP A 20 3.57 3.19 9.06
N LEU A 21 2.60 4.11 9.06
CA LEU A 21 1.58 4.22 10.11
C LEU A 21 0.67 2.98 10.16
N ILE A 22 0.23 2.46 8.99
CA ILE A 22 -0.60 1.26 8.93
C ILE A 22 0.15 0.06 9.50
N ARG A 23 1.42 -0.14 9.12
CA ARG A 23 2.27 -1.25 9.61
C ARG A 23 2.44 -1.24 11.13
N GLN A 24 2.43 -0.07 11.75
CA GLN A 24 2.59 0.10 13.20
C GLN A 24 1.27 -0.08 13.97
N HIS A 25 0.13 -0.12 13.27
CA HIS A 25 -1.19 -0.13 13.88
C HIS A 25 -1.77 -1.55 13.95
N GLY A 26 -1.85 -2.14 15.15
CA GLY A 26 -2.33 -3.52 15.34
C GLY A 26 -3.79 -3.80 14.95
N GLY A 27 -4.56 -2.77 14.57
CA GLY A 27 -5.91 -2.91 14.03
C GLY A 27 -6.00 -2.88 12.49
N ALA A 28 -4.88 -2.82 11.78
CA ALA A 28 -4.87 -2.75 10.32
C ALA A 28 -3.70 -3.53 9.71
N ASP A 29 -3.95 -4.09 8.51
CA ASP A 29 -2.95 -4.76 7.70
C ASP A 29 -2.83 -4.02 6.35
N LEU A 30 -1.62 -3.60 5.99
CA LEU A 30 -1.33 -3.10 4.65
C LEU A 30 -1.20 -4.28 3.68
N VAL A 31 -2.17 -4.46 2.80
CA VAL A 31 -2.26 -5.63 1.92
C VAL A 31 -1.85 -5.36 0.47
N GLY A 32 -1.67 -4.10 0.09
CA GLY A 32 -1.24 -3.73 -1.25
C GLY A 32 -1.09 -2.23 -1.45
N LEU A 33 -0.64 -1.86 -2.64
CA LEU A 33 -0.49 -0.49 -3.12
C LEU A 33 -1.07 -0.36 -4.53
N ALA A 34 -1.69 0.78 -4.83
CA ALA A 34 -2.06 1.15 -6.20
C ALA A 34 -1.39 2.49 -6.56
N ASP A 35 -0.61 2.53 -7.63
CA ASP A 35 0.09 3.74 -8.08
C ASP A 35 0.48 3.59 -9.56
N ILE A 36 0.61 4.70 -10.29
CA ILE A 36 0.99 4.69 -11.72
C ILE A 36 2.52 4.75 -11.94
N SER A 37 3.29 4.97 -10.88
CA SER A 37 4.72 5.29 -10.98
C SER A 37 5.61 4.08 -10.72
N GLU A 38 6.70 4.00 -11.49
CA GLU A 38 7.73 2.98 -11.32
C GLU A 38 8.37 2.97 -9.91
N PRO A 39 8.70 4.13 -9.29
CA PRO A 39 9.26 4.13 -7.94
C PRO A 39 8.30 3.58 -6.88
N ALA A 40 6.99 3.67 -7.09
CA ALA A 40 6.01 3.06 -6.19
C ALA A 40 5.94 1.54 -6.37
N ARG A 41 6.07 1.05 -7.61
CA ARG A 41 6.19 -0.38 -7.92
C ARG A 41 7.40 -1.00 -7.23
N GLU A 42 8.56 -0.38 -7.35
CA GLU A 42 9.79 -0.81 -6.67
C GLU A 42 9.64 -0.82 -5.15
N TYR A 43 9.01 0.22 -4.57
CA TYR A 43 8.73 0.28 -3.14
C TYR A 43 7.81 -0.86 -2.69
N ALA A 44 6.74 -1.15 -3.44
CA ALA A 44 5.83 -2.25 -3.14
C ALA A 44 6.56 -3.61 -3.16
N HIS A 45 7.31 -3.90 -4.22
CA HIS A 45 8.07 -5.14 -4.33
C HIS A 45 9.12 -5.28 -3.23
N SER A 46 9.85 -4.21 -2.91
CA SER A 46 10.89 -4.21 -1.87
C SER A 46 10.31 -4.49 -0.48
N ASN A 47 9.04 -4.17 -0.25
CA ASN A 47 8.34 -4.43 1.01
C ASN A 47 7.40 -5.65 0.96
N GLY A 48 7.35 -6.37 -0.17
CA GLY A 48 6.52 -7.57 -0.33
C GLY A 48 5.02 -7.29 -0.46
N TYR A 49 4.61 -6.09 -0.89
CA TYR A 49 3.22 -5.75 -1.12
C TYR A 49 2.78 -6.05 -2.54
N THR A 50 1.52 -6.47 -2.70
CA THR A 50 0.85 -6.52 -4.00
C THR A 50 0.79 -5.12 -4.60
N PHE A 51 1.12 -4.98 -5.87
CA PHE A 51 1.11 -3.70 -6.58
C PHE A 51 0.12 -3.74 -7.74
N PHE A 52 -0.67 -2.67 -7.86
CA PHE A 52 -1.61 -2.46 -8.96
C PHE A 52 -1.26 -1.16 -9.68
N SER A 53 -0.99 -1.25 -10.98
CA SER A 53 -0.78 -0.05 -11.82
C SER A 53 -2.08 0.63 -12.23
N ASP A 54 -3.19 -0.11 -12.13
CA ASP A 54 -4.55 0.37 -12.34
C ASP A 54 -5.35 0.10 -11.05
N TYR A 55 -5.98 1.14 -10.50
CA TYR A 55 -6.76 1.00 -9.28
C TYR A 55 -8.06 0.23 -9.53
N GLU A 56 -8.56 0.15 -10.77
CA GLU A 56 -9.76 -0.62 -11.09
C GLU A 56 -9.49 -2.13 -11.02
N GLU A 57 -8.27 -2.57 -11.33
CA GLU A 57 -7.84 -3.97 -11.15
C GLU A 57 -7.66 -4.37 -9.68
N MET A 58 -7.52 -3.37 -8.79
CA MET A 58 -7.38 -3.56 -7.34
C MET A 58 -8.72 -3.73 -6.62
N LEU A 59 -9.80 -3.10 -7.12
CA LEU A 59 -11.15 -3.12 -6.53
C LEU A 59 -11.83 -4.48 -6.67
#